data_AF-R7ZAX8-F1
#
_entry.id   AF-R7ZAX8-F1
#
_cell.length_a   1.000
_cell.length_b   1.000
_cell.length_c   1.000
_cell.angle_alpha   90.00
_cell.angle_beta   90.00
_cell.angle_gamma   90.00
#
_symmetry.space_group_name_H-M   'P 1'
#
loop_
_entity.id
_entity.type
_entity.pdbx_description
1 polymer ?
#
loop_
_entity_poly.entity_id
_entity_poly.type
_entity_poly.pdbx_seq_one_letter_code
_entity_poly.pdbx_strand_id
1 'polypeptide(L)' 'MWVITVFEKDTFRMFEYSTKNEATIALEKFKQTAMLSYTK' A
#
# COMPACT_ATOMS: atom_id res chain seq x y z
N MET A 1 6.94 9.05 -4.20
CA MET A 1 5.58 8.51 -4.22
C MET A 1 5.52 7.32 -3.26
N TRP A 2 4.42 7.14 -2.55
CA TRP A 2 4.23 6.03 -1.63
C TRP A 2 3.29 5.02 -2.27
N VAL A 3 3.67 3.74 -2.27
CA VAL A 3 2.91 2.68 -2.93
C VAL A 3 2.58 1.62 -1.90
N ILE A 4 1.29 1.30 -1.76
CA ILE A 4 0.85 0.13 -0.99
C ILE A 4 0.57 -0.99 -1.98
N THR A 5 1.29 -2.10 -1.85
CA THR A 5 1.03 -3.32 -2.59
C THR A 5 0.30 -4.29 -1.68
N VAL A 6 -0.94 -4.64 -2.04
CA VAL A 6 -1.74 -5.64 -1.34
C VAL A 6 -1.67 -6.94 -2.12
N PHE A 7 -1.20 -8.00 -1.47
CA PHE A 7 -1.10 -9.33 -2.07
C PHE A 7 -2.36 -10.14 -1.75
N GLU A 8 -3.09 -10.50 -2.80
CA GLU A 8 -4.20 -11.45 -2.77
C GLU A 8 -3.70 -12.81 -3.30
N LYS A 9 -4.50 -13.87 -3.14
CA LYS A 9 -4.07 -15.25 -3.37
C LYS A 9 -3.46 -15.51 -4.77
N ASP A 10 -4.01 -14.85 -5.80
CA ASP A 10 -3.62 -15.03 -7.20
C ASP A 10 -3.33 -13.68 -7.91
N THR A 11 -3.32 -12.57 -7.17
CA THR A 11 -3.15 -11.24 -7.75
C THR A 11 -2.57 -10.26 -6.75
N PHE A 12 -2.11 -9.12 -7.22
CA PHE A 12 -1.71 -8.00 -6.38
C PHE A 12 -2.37 -6.72 -6.86
N ARG A 13 -2.65 -5.82 -5.91
CA ARG A 13 -3.16 -4.48 -6.19
C ARG A 13 -2.20 -3.46 -5.64
N MET A 14 -1.95 -2.42 -6.43
CA MET A 14 -1.08 -1.31 -6.04
C MET A 14 -1.92 -0.04 -5.89
N PHE A 15 -1.67 0.68 -4.81
CA PHE A 15 -2.31 1.96 -4.51
C PHE A 15 -1.23 3.01 -4.30
N GLU A 16 -1.31 4.08 -5.08
CA GLU A 16 -0.34 5.17 -5.06
C GLU A 16 -0.85 6.34 -4.22
N TYR A 17 0.05 6.93 -3.44
CA TYR A 17 -0.20 8.05 -2.56
C TYR A 17 0.92 9.08 -2.69
N SER A 18 0.53 10.34 -2.60
CA SER A 18 1.47 11.47 -2.68
C SER A 18 2.28 11.60 -1.39
N THR A 19 1.66 11.35 -0.24
CA THR A 19 2.28 11.55 1.07
C THR A 19 2.43 10.24 1.85
N LYS A 20 3.44 10.19 2.73
CA LYS A 20 3.64 9.04 3.64
C LYS A 20 2.44 8.85 4.56
N ASN A 21 1.89 9.97 5.04
CA ASN A 21 0.83 9.97 6.04
C ASN A 21 -0.45 9.33 5.50
N GLU A 22 -0.89 9.74 4.30
CA GLU A 22 -2.05 9.14 3.64
C GLU A 22 -1.85 7.64 3.40
N ALA A 23 -0.67 7.24 2.92
CA ALA A 23 -0.35 5.83 2.69
C ALA A 23 -0.35 5.02 4.00
N THR A 24 0.11 5.62 5.11
CA THR A 24 0.15 4.92 6.41
C THR A 24 -1.27 4.70 6.95
N ILE A 25 -2.12 5.72 6.90
CA ILE A 25 -3.53 5.63 7.31
C ILE A 25 -4.29 4.63 6.43
N ALA A 26 -3.99 4.58 5.13
CA ALA A 26 -4.58 3.60 4.23
C ALA A 26 -4.09 2.17 4.53
N LEU A 27 -2.81 2.01 4.89
CA LEU A 27 -2.21 0.72 5.24
C LEU A 27 -2.94 0.05 6.41
N GLU A 28 -3.28 0.82 7.44
CA GLU A 28 -4.01 0.35 8.63
C GLU A 28 -5.37 -0.29 8.30
N LYS A 29 -5.97 0.08 7.15
CA LYS A 29 -7.26 -0.49 6.71
C LYS A 29 -7.11 -1.86 6.07
N PHE A 30 -5.92 -2.24 5.62
CA PHE A 30 -5.68 -3.55 5.03
C PHE A 30 -5.39 -4.58 6.12
N LYS A 31 -6.32 -5.51 6.31
CA LYS A 31 -6.18 -6.65 7.26
C LYS A 31 -5.38 -7.83 6.69
N GLN A 32 -4.88 -7.68 5.46
CA GLN A 32 -4.25 -8.74 4.67
C GLN A 32 -2.75 -8.43 4.52
N THR A 33 -2.02 -9.32 3.83
CA THR A 33 -0.62 -9.12 3.48
C THR A 33 -0.47 -7.89 2.57
N ALA A 34 -0.15 -6.74 3.18
CA ALA A 34 0.08 -5.48 2.48
C ALA A 34 1.47 -4.94 2.81
N MET A 35 2.16 -4.41 1.80
CA MET A 35 3.50 -3.86 1.91
C MET A 35 3.49 -2.40 1.49
N LEU A 36 4.02 -1.52 2.34
CA LEU A 36 4.24 -0.12 2.02
C LEU A 36 5.65 0.08 1.47
N SER A 37 5.73 0.68 0.28
CA SER A 37 6.98 0.98 -0.42
C SER A 37 7.08 2.47 -0.70
N TYR A 38 8.32 2.98 -0.74
CA TYR A 38 8.60 4.36 -1.16
C TYR A 38 9.36 4.32 -2.49
N THR A 39 8.76 4.90 -3.52
CA THR A 39 9.35 5.03 -4.85
C THR A 39 9.81 6.48 -5.05
N LYS A 40 11.06 6.65 -5.49
CA LYS A 40 11.68 7.95 -5.77
C LYS A 40 11.83 8.15 -7.27
#